data_AF-A0A6I3BNS4-F1
#
_entry.id   AF-A0A6I3BNS4-F1
#
_cell.length_a   1.000
_cell.length_b   1.000
_cell.length_c   1.000
_cell.angle_alpha   90.00
_cell.angle_beta   90.00
_cell.angle_gamma   90.00
#
_symmetry.space_group_name_H-M   'P 1'
#
loop_
_entity.id
_entity.type
_entity.pdbx_description
1 polymer ?
#
loop_
_entity_poly.entity_id
_entity_poly.type
_entity_poly.pdbx_seq_one_letter_code
_entity_poly.pdbx_strand_id
1 'polypeptide(L)'
;LPQLESDLGPGVTQALARSADLLRDDADALDDFANQYFQQADPKDLDVLELERLPKAIRTRVLRLAIYKAGAPSGMLSAEHIAQAEALISDWHGQKEVALPGNVKLSRISGRITLFNTK
;
A
#
# COMPACT_ATOMS: atom_id res chain seq x y z
N LEU A 1 -30.05 -1.07 3.43
CA LEU A 1 -30.21 -0.09 2.33
C LEU A 1 -31.50 0.73 2.45
N PRO A 2 -32.71 0.18 2.73
CA PRO A 2 -33.94 0.98 2.82
C PRO A 2 -33.91 2.09 3.88
N GLN A 3 -33.23 1.85 5.00
CA GLN A 3 -33.05 2.83 6.08
C GLN A 3 -32.22 4.06 5.66
N LEU A 4 -31.25 3.90 4.76
CA LEU A 4 -30.39 5.00 4.31
C LEU A 4 -31.16 5.97 3.40
N GLU A 5 -32.08 5.47 2.58
CA GLU A 5 -32.91 6.31 1.71
C GLU A 5 -34.04 7.01 2.48
N SER A 6 -34.58 6.39 3.54
CA SER A 6 -35.54 7.06 4.42
C SER A 6 -34.92 8.25 5.15
N ASP A 7 -33.66 8.13 5.53
CA ASP A 7 -32.99 9.11 6.39
C ASP A 7 -32.27 10.22 5.60
N LEU A 8 -31.78 9.92 4.39
CA LEU A 8 -30.98 10.84 3.56
C LEU A 8 -31.67 11.29 2.26
N GLY A 9 -32.83 10.70 1.94
CA GLY A 9 -33.60 11.01 0.74
C GLY A 9 -33.35 10.03 -0.42
N PRO A 10 -34.24 10.07 -1.44
CA PRO A 10 -34.18 9.16 -2.57
C PRO A 10 -32.92 9.37 -3.42
N GLY A 11 -32.38 8.28 -3.98
CA GLY A 11 -31.26 8.33 -4.93
C GLY A 11 -29.86 8.31 -4.30
N VAL A 12 -29.74 8.33 -2.97
CA VAL A 12 -28.45 8.23 -2.26
C VAL A 12 -27.73 6.92 -2.56
N THR A 13 -28.46 5.79 -2.59
CA THR A 13 -27.87 4.49 -2.96
C THR A 13 -27.27 4.53 -4.36
N GLN A 14 -27.98 5.13 -5.32
CA GLN A 14 -27.51 5.22 -6.71
C GLN A 14 -26.31 6.16 -6.84
N ALA A 15 -26.28 7.26 -6.08
CA ALA A 15 -25.13 8.16 -6.03
C ALA A 15 -23.90 7.47 -5.44
N LEU A 16 -24.06 6.72 -4.35
CA LEU A 16 -22.98 5.95 -3.74
C LEU A 16 -22.46 4.85 -4.66
N ALA A 17 -23.33 4.16 -5.39
CA ALA A 17 -22.94 3.17 -6.40
C ALA A 17 -22.05 3.81 -7.48
N ARG A 18 -22.47 4.95 -8.06
CA ARG A 18 -21.66 5.67 -9.04
C ARG A 18 -20.30 6.10 -8.49
N SER A 19 -20.26 6.62 -7.26
CA SER A 19 -19.00 6.97 -6.61
C SER A 19 -18.10 5.76 -6.37
N ALA A 20 -18.67 4.61 -6.00
CA ALA A 20 -17.93 3.37 -5.80
C ALA A 20 -17.34 2.84 -7.12
N ASP A 21 -18.07 2.98 -8.23
CA ASP A 21 -17.56 2.61 -9.56
C ASP A 21 -16.38 3.51 -9.96
N LEU A 22 -16.49 4.84 -9.80
CA LEU A 22 -15.38 5.76 -10.06
C LEU A 22 -14.15 5.47 -9.20
N LEU A 23 -14.35 5.20 -7.91
CA LEU A 23 -13.25 4.84 -7.00
C LEU A 23 -12.60 3.49 -7.34
N ARG A 24 -13.36 2.56 -7.94
CA ARG A 24 -12.81 1.29 -8.43
C ARG A 24 -11.90 1.54 -9.64
N ASP A 25 -12.38 2.30 -10.62
CA ASP A 25 -11.58 2.64 -11.81
C ASP A 25 -10.28 3.37 -11.41
N ASP A 26 -10.35 4.31 -10.47
CA ASP A 26 -9.18 5.00 -9.91
C ASP A 26 -8.24 4.03 -9.18
N ALA A 27 -8.79 3.09 -8.40
CA ALA A 27 -7.98 2.12 -7.66
C ALA A 27 -7.24 1.18 -8.60
N ASP A 28 -7.91 0.70 -9.65
CA ASP A 28 -7.34 -0.18 -10.67
C ASP A 28 -6.20 0.52 -11.42
N ALA A 29 -6.39 1.78 -11.83
CA ALA A 29 -5.34 2.58 -12.46
C ALA A 29 -4.11 2.78 -11.55
N LEU A 30 -4.33 3.07 -10.25
CA LEU A 30 -3.24 3.21 -9.27
C LEU A 30 -2.50 1.90 -9.01
N ASP A 31 -3.22 0.78 -9.00
CA ASP A 31 -2.63 -0.56 -8.87
C ASP A 31 -1.79 -0.90 -10.12
N ASP A 32 -2.26 -0.55 -11.31
CA ASP A 32 -1.51 -0.71 -12.56
C ASP A 32 -0.20 0.10 -12.56
N PHE A 33 -0.23 1.37 -12.15
CA PHE A 33 0.99 2.17 -12.02
C PHE A 33 1.98 1.58 -11.00
N ALA A 34 1.47 1.06 -9.87
CA ALA A 34 2.30 0.40 -8.89
C ALA A 34 2.93 -0.89 -9.43
N ASN A 35 2.16 -1.70 -10.18
CA ASN A 35 2.65 -2.90 -10.83
C ASN A 35 3.72 -2.59 -11.89
N GLN A 36 3.53 -1.55 -12.71
CA GLN A 36 4.52 -1.13 -13.72
C GLN A 36 5.86 -0.74 -13.10
N TYR A 37 5.83 0.04 -12.01
CA TYR A 37 7.04 0.34 -11.24
C TYR A 37 7.67 -0.95 -10.70
N PHE A 38 6.85 -1.81 -10.08
CA PHE A 38 7.34 -3.01 -9.40
C PHE A 38 7.92 -4.06 -10.35
N GLN A 39 7.46 -4.13 -11.61
CA GLN A 39 8.04 -5.02 -12.64
C GLN A 39 9.49 -4.70 -12.98
N GLN A 40 9.93 -3.46 -12.75
CA GLN A 40 11.27 -2.98 -13.07
C GLN A 40 12.21 -2.96 -11.85
N ALA A 41 11.65 -3.15 -10.65
CA ALA A 41 12.38 -3.06 -9.38
C ALA A 41 12.71 -4.45 -8.82
N ASP A 42 13.72 -4.54 -7.95
CA ASP A 42 13.94 -5.73 -7.12
C ASP A 42 12.92 -5.71 -5.94
N PRO A 43 11.99 -6.68 -5.86
CA PRO A 43 11.00 -6.74 -4.79
C PRO A 43 11.56 -6.74 -3.37
N LYS A 44 12.81 -7.19 -3.18
CA LYS A 44 13.43 -7.30 -1.85
C LYS A 44 14.28 -6.09 -1.50
N ASP A 45 14.54 -5.20 -2.45
CA ASP A 45 15.54 -4.16 -2.29
C ASP A 45 15.24 -2.94 -3.17
N LEU A 46 14.39 -2.04 -2.65
CA LEU A 46 13.84 -0.90 -3.37
C LEU A 46 14.60 0.39 -3.04
N ASP A 47 14.92 1.20 -4.05
CA ASP A 47 15.58 2.49 -3.85
C ASP A 47 14.62 3.51 -3.22
N VAL A 48 15.00 4.12 -2.10
CA VAL A 48 14.16 5.09 -1.38
C VAL A 48 13.94 6.37 -2.20
N LEU A 49 14.95 6.87 -2.91
CA LEU A 49 14.84 8.11 -3.69
C LEU A 49 13.85 7.95 -4.86
N GLU A 50 13.82 6.77 -5.47
CA GLU A 50 12.83 6.46 -6.51
C GLU A 50 11.42 6.33 -5.91
N LEU A 51 11.28 5.71 -4.74
CA LEU A 51 9.99 5.63 -4.04
C LEU A 51 9.47 7.02 -3.59
N GLU A 52 10.35 7.93 -3.17
CA GLU A 52 9.99 9.29 -2.76
C GLU A 52 9.39 10.10 -3.93
N ARG A 53 9.83 9.84 -5.16
CA ARG A 53 9.30 10.47 -6.38
C ARG A 53 7.88 10.02 -6.73
N LEU A 54 7.48 8.84 -6.26
CA LEU A 54 6.12 8.35 -6.48
C LEU A 54 5.11 9.12 -5.61
N PRO A 55 3.90 9.40 -6.12
CA PRO A 55 2.78 9.77 -5.27
C PRO A 55 2.56 8.74 -4.15
N LYS A 56 2.20 9.21 -2.94
CA LYS A 56 2.00 8.32 -1.77
C LYS A 56 1.04 7.17 -2.06
N ALA A 57 -0.02 7.41 -2.84
CA ALA A 57 -1.00 6.39 -3.22
C ALA A 57 -0.38 5.23 -4.02
N ILE A 58 0.63 5.51 -4.84
CA ILE A 58 1.38 4.50 -5.63
C ILE A 58 2.47 3.86 -4.74
N ARG A 59 3.24 4.67 -4.00
CA ARG A 59 4.30 4.18 -3.11
C ARG A 59 3.79 3.14 -2.10
N THR A 60 2.65 3.40 -1.47
CA THR A 60 2.03 2.46 -0.51
C THR A 60 1.57 1.15 -1.16
N ARG A 61 1.14 1.19 -2.43
CA ARG A 61 0.79 -0.01 -3.22
C ARG A 61 2.03 -0.81 -3.60
N VAL A 62 3.11 -0.14 -4.03
CA VAL A 62 4.41 -0.79 -4.28
C VAL A 62 4.92 -1.49 -3.03
N LEU A 63 4.87 -0.84 -1.87
CA LEU A 63 5.23 -1.46 -0.58
C LEU A 63 4.37 -2.69 -0.29
N ARG A 64 3.05 -2.62 -0.51
CA ARG A 64 2.15 -3.76 -0.33
C ARG A 64 2.55 -4.95 -1.21
N LEU A 65 2.84 -4.70 -2.49
CA LEU A 65 3.33 -5.73 -3.42
C LEU A 65 4.64 -6.36 -2.93
N ALA A 66 5.61 -5.55 -2.52
CA ALA A 66 6.89 -6.00 -1.97
C ALA A 66 6.69 -6.91 -0.75
N ILE A 67 5.86 -6.49 0.20
CA ILE A 67 5.61 -7.20 1.45
C ILE A 67 4.94 -8.56 1.19
N TYR A 68 3.94 -8.62 0.31
CA TYR A 68 3.35 -9.89 -0.10
C TYR A 68 4.33 -10.79 -0.85
N LYS A 69 5.16 -10.22 -1.72
CA LYS A 69 6.21 -10.97 -2.42
C LYS A 69 7.26 -11.54 -1.46
N ALA A 70 7.52 -10.86 -0.35
CA ALA A 70 8.39 -11.33 0.74
C ALA A 70 7.76 -12.44 1.61
N GLY A 71 6.48 -12.76 1.41
CA GLY A 71 5.80 -13.90 2.05
C GLY A 71 4.81 -13.54 3.16
N ALA A 72 4.42 -12.25 3.27
CA ALA A 72 3.29 -11.89 4.12
C ALA A 72 2.00 -12.49 3.54
N PRO A 73 1.09 -13.05 4.37
CA PRO A 73 -0.15 -13.61 3.86
C PRO A 73 -1.08 -12.51 3.33
N SER A 74 -1.70 -12.77 2.18
CA SER A 74 -2.68 -11.88 1.56
C SER A 74 -3.80 -11.52 2.54
N GLY A 75 -4.16 -10.23 2.59
CA GLY A 75 -5.23 -9.72 3.47
C GLY A 75 -4.83 -9.49 4.94
N MET A 76 -3.60 -9.82 5.36
CA MET A 76 -3.17 -9.58 6.77
C MET A 76 -2.53 -8.20 7.01
N LEU A 77 -2.33 -7.38 5.98
CA LEU A 77 -1.74 -6.05 6.15
C LEU A 77 -2.81 -5.05 6.59
N SER A 78 -2.64 -4.49 7.79
CA SER A 78 -3.45 -3.38 8.29
C SER A 78 -2.98 -2.06 7.69
N ALA A 79 -3.81 -1.02 7.81
CA ALA A 79 -3.42 0.34 7.46
C ALA A 79 -2.19 0.79 8.28
N GLU A 80 -2.09 0.37 9.54
CA GLU A 80 -0.95 0.68 10.42
C GLU A 80 0.35 0.04 9.92
N HIS A 81 0.32 -1.23 9.50
CA HIS A 81 1.51 -1.89 8.91
C HIS A 81 2.03 -1.10 7.70
N ILE A 82 1.13 -0.65 6.82
CA ILE A 82 1.51 0.13 5.63
C ILE A 82 2.01 1.53 6.02
N ALA A 83 1.39 2.18 7.00
CA ALA A 83 1.82 3.49 7.47
C ALA A 83 3.23 3.44 8.09
N GLN A 84 3.51 2.43 8.92
CA GLN A 84 4.83 2.21 9.51
C GLN A 84 5.89 1.93 8.44
N ALA A 85 5.58 1.10 7.44
CA ALA A 85 6.48 0.84 6.33
C ALA A 85 6.73 2.09 5.47
N GLU A 86 5.70 2.91 5.21
CA GLU A 86 5.82 4.13 4.42
C GLU A 86 6.59 5.23 5.14
N ALA A 87 6.51 5.30 6.47
CA ALA A 87 7.26 6.25 7.29
C ALA A 87 8.78 6.04 7.19
N LEU A 88 9.24 4.82 6.91
CA LEU A 88 10.67 4.55 6.64
C LEU A 88 11.19 5.28 5.39
N ILE A 89 10.28 5.73 4.54
CA ILE A 89 10.58 6.50 3.34
C ILE A 89 10.40 7.98 3.65
N SER A 90 9.16 8.41 3.91
CA SER A 90 8.78 9.82 3.92
C SER A 90 8.98 10.55 5.24
N ASP A 91 9.20 9.83 6.34
CA ASP A 91 9.35 10.39 7.69
C ASP A 91 10.54 9.76 8.42
N TRP A 92 11.63 9.48 7.70
CA TRP A 92 12.77 8.77 8.29
C TRP A 92 13.58 9.65 9.23
N HIS A 93 13.81 9.14 10.44
CA HIS A 93 14.61 9.78 11.48
C HIS A 93 15.37 8.74 12.33
N GLY A 94 15.70 7.57 11.76
CA GLY A 94 16.46 6.50 12.42
C GLY A 94 15.61 5.38 13.03
N GLN A 95 14.41 5.15 12.52
CA GLN A 95 13.54 4.04 12.96
C GLN A 95 14.22 2.67 12.77
N LYS A 96 13.79 1.68 13.54
CA LYS A 96 14.23 0.29 13.38
C LYS A 96 13.42 -0.44 12.31
N GLU A 97 13.69 -1.72 12.13
CA GLU A 97 12.86 -2.60 11.29
C GLU A 97 11.39 -2.62 11.74
N VAL A 98 10.49 -2.68 10.77
CA VAL A 98 9.06 -2.90 10.95
C VAL A 98 8.78 -4.39 10.83
N ALA A 99 8.19 -4.96 11.88
CA ALA A 99 7.72 -6.33 11.87
C ALA A 99 6.36 -6.41 11.17
N LEU A 100 6.23 -7.34 10.22
CA LEU A 100 5.05 -7.50 9.39
C LEU A 100 4.51 -8.95 9.49
N PRO A 101 3.23 -9.17 9.15
CA PRO A 101 2.64 -10.51 9.11
C PRO A 101 3.48 -11.51 8.30
N GLY A 102 3.47 -12.78 8.72
CA GLY A 102 4.17 -13.85 8.01
C GLY A 102 5.68 -13.90 8.23
N ASN A 103 6.18 -13.33 9.34
CA ASN A 103 7.61 -13.20 9.68
C ASN A 103 8.40 -12.37 8.66
N VAL A 104 7.71 -11.49 7.93
CA VAL A 104 8.37 -10.50 7.08
C VAL A 104 8.86 -9.36 7.94
N LYS A 105 10.08 -8.91 7.68
CA LYS A 105 10.67 -7.72 8.25
C LYS A 105 11.02 -6.76 7.13
N LEU A 106 10.79 -5.47 7.37
CA LEU A 106 11.07 -4.40 6.42
C LEU A 106 11.90 -3.33 7.13
N SER A 107 13.03 -2.93 6.56
CA SER A 107 13.90 -1.91 7.14
C SER A 107 14.46 -0.99 6.07
N ARG A 108 14.91 0.20 6.48
CA ARG A 108 15.71 1.08 5.64
C ARG A 108 17.19 0.87 5.94
N ILE A 109 17.96 0.43 4.94
CA ILE A 109 19.40 0.20 5.05
C ILE A 109 20.08 0.91 3.88
N SER A 110 21.00 1.82 4.18
CA SER A 110 21.80 2.52 3.15
C SER A 110 20.99 3.15 2.01
N GLY A 111 19.83 3.75 2.33
CA GLY A 111 18.96 4.37 1.32
C GLY A 111 18.06 3.38 0.55
N ARG A 112 17.96 2.14 1.01
CA ARG A 112 17.15 1.09 0.39
C ARG A 112 16.10 0.57 1.37
N ILE A 113 14.91 0.27 0.88
CA ILE A 113 13.92 -0.53 1.62
C ILE A 113 14.20 -2.00 1.35
N THR A 114 14.69 -2.68 2.38
CA THR A 114 15.05 -4.10 2.33
C THR A 114 13.97 -4.94 3.00
N LEU A 115 13.56 -6.02 2.35
CA LEU A 115 12.60 -6.99 2.89
C LEU A 115 13.23 -8.37 3.01
N PHE A 116 12.98 -9.03 4.13
CA PHE A 116 13.41 -10.40 4.36
C PHE A 116 12.38 -11.17 5.19
N ASN A 117 12.39 -12.49 5.04
CA ASN A 117 11.54 -13.41 5.80
C ASN A 117 12.44 -14.31 6.64
N THR A 118 12.11 -14.48 7.92
CA THR A 118 12.91 -15.30 8.85
C THR A 118 12.37 -16.73 9.00
N LYS A 119 11.71 -17.26 7.98
CA LYS A 119 11.26 -18.65 7.90
C LYS A 119 12.39 -19.59 7.50
#